data_AF-A0A7L5YW45-F1
#
_entry.id   AF-A0A7L5YW45-F1
#
_cell.length_a   1.000
_cell.length_b   1.000
_cell.length_c   1.000
_cell.angle_alpha   90.00
_cell.angle_beta   90.00
_cell.angle_gamma   90.00
#
_symmetry.space_group_name_H-M   'P 1'
#
loop_
_entity.id
_entity.type
_entity.pdbx_description
1 polymer ?
#
loop_
_entity_poly.entity_id
_entity_poly.type
_entity_poly.pdbx_seq_one_letter_code
_entity_poly.pdbx_strand_id
1 'polypeptide(L)'
;MRNDRRREQQRDGGRKATLATLADKLVFILFYFRMYPTQVAQGSFFGISQGQACTWIHYLTPLLNQALGHEQQLPARQPATVTQVLATCPDLTFIVDGTERPIQRPKDADRQRKYYSGKKKRHTVKNIIVTDKGTRKIKALGPTCVSSQFLG
;
A
#
# COMPACT_ATOMS: atom_id res chain seq x y z
N MET A 1 -4.86 -28.07 66.26
CA MET A 1 -5.32 -26.88 65.52
C MET A 1 -4.22 -26.45 64.56
N ARG A 2 -4.44 -26.57 63.23
CA ARG A 2 -3.44 -26.29 62.19
C ARG A 2 -3.61 -24.84 61.74
N ASN A 3 -2.57 -24.03 61.87
CA ASN A 3 -2.62 -22.59 61.67
C ASN A 3 -2.50 -22.27 60.15
N ASP A 4 -3.62 -22.00 59.48
CA ASP A 4 -3.68 -21.60 58.07
C ASP A 4 -3.27 -20.13 57.91
N ARG A 5 -1.96 -19.89 57.81
CA ARG A 5 -1.43 -18.60 57.36
C ARG A 5 -1.59 -18.50 55.84
N ARG A 6 -2.70 -17.89 55.40
CA ARG A 6 -2.95 -17.47 54.02
C ARG A 6 -1.80 -16.58 53.56
N ARG A 7 -0.88 -17.13 52.76
CA ARG A 7 0.15 -16.33 52.09
C ARG A 7 -0.54 -15.48 51.03
N GLU A 8 -0.64 -14.18 51.28
CA GLU A 8 -1.01 -13.21 50.25
C GLU A 8 0.11 -13.19 49.21
N GLN A 9 -0.11 -13.88 48.09
CA GLN A 9 0.76 -13.78 46.92
C GLN A 9 0.62 -12.37 46.36
N GLN A 10 1.67 -11.54 46.53
CA GLN A 10 1.82 -10.30 45.78
C GLN A 10 1.81 -10.65 44.28
N ARG A 11 0.84 -10.07 43.55
CA ARG A 11 0.60 -10.32 42.11
C ARG A 11 1.65 -9.69 41.18
N ASP A 12 2.82 -9.34 41.70
CA ASP A 12 3.83 -8.50 41.04
C ASP A 12 5.09 -9.26 40.59
N GLY A 13 4.99 -10.58 40.40
CA GLY A 13 6.11 -11.42 39.96
C GLY A 13 6.10 -11.79 38.46
N GLY A 14 5.13 -11.31 37.68
CA GLY A 14 4.99 -11.65 36.26
C GLY A 14 5.99 -10.92 35.36
N ARG A 15 6.37 -11.53 34.23
CA ARG A 15 7.13 -10.84 33.17
C ARG A 15 6.33 -9.62 32.71
N LYS A 16 6.96 -8.43 32.75
CA LYS A 16 6.34 -7.17 32.28
C LYS A 16 5.71 -7.39 30.90
N ALA A 17 4.48 -6.93 30.72
CA ALA A 17 3.78 -7.07 29.44
C ALA A 17 4.59 -6.37 28.33
N THR A 18 5.03 -7.13 27.33
CA THR A 18 5.88 -6.59 26.26
C THR A 18 5.14 -5.62 25.32
N LEU A 19 3.80 -5.69 25.30
CA LEU A 19 2.91 -4.76 24.61
C LEU A 19 2.03 -4.02 25.63
N ALA A 20 2.67 -3.28 26.54
CA ALA A 20 1.99 -2.65 27.67
C ALA A 20 1.10 -1.49 27.23
N THR A 21 1.57 -0.64 26.32
CA THR A 21 0.88 0.59 25.94
C THR A 21 0.05 0.43 24.66
N LEU A 22 -0.86 1.38 24.41
CA LEU A 22 -1.59 1.45 23.14
C LEU A 22 -0.64 1.71 21.97
N ALA A 23 0.39 2.55 22.18
CA ALA A 23 1.41 2.85 21.19
C ALA A 23 2.18 1.59 20.79
N ASP A 24 2.58 0.74 21.74
CA ASP A 24 3.29 -0.51 21.45
C ASP A 24 2.43 -1.46 20.60
N LYS A 25 1.14 -1.57 20.92
CA LYS A 25 0.18 -2.37 20.16
C LYS A 25 0.01 -1.83 18.73
N LEU A 26 -0.06 -0.51 18.59
CA LEU A 26 -0.18 0.13 17.29
C LEU A 26 1.09 -0.09 16.44
N VAL A 27 2.27 0.12 17.01
CA VAL A 27 3.55 -0.14 16.31
C VAL A 27 3.66 -1.61 15.93
N PHE A 28 3.28 -2.52 16.83
CA PHE A 28 3.27 -3.96 16.57
C PHE A 28 2.41 -4.33 15.35
N ILE A 29 1.16 -3.85 15.28
CA ILE A 29 0.26 -4.19 14.18
C ILE A 29 0.62 -3.48 12.87
N LEU A 30 1.11 -2.24 12.94
CA LEU A 30 1.56 -1.52 11.76
C LEU A 30 2.83 -2.13 11.17
N PHE A 31 3.75 -2.61 12.01
CA PHE A 31 4.93 -3.35 11.56
C PHE A 31 4.53 -4.62 10.78
N TYR A 32 3.52 -5.35 11.26
CA TYR A 32 2.97 -6.51 10.54
C TYR A 32 2.47 -6.13 9.14
N PHE A 33 1.60 -5.11 9.02
CA PHE A 33 1.06 -4.70 7.72
C PHE A 33 2.08 -4.05 6.79
N ARG A 34 3.09 -3.36 7.33
CA ARG A 34 4.08 -2.63 6.53
C ARG A 34 5.20 -3.52 6.00
N MET A 35 5.60 -4.52 6.78
CA MET A 35 6.79 -5.35 6.50
C MET A 35 6.43 -6.82 6.21
N TYR A 36 5.22 -7.27 6.53
CA TYR A 36 4.76 -8.66 6.37
C TYR A 36 5.77 -9.71 6.89
N PRO A 37 6.32 -9.56 8.12
CA PRO A 37 7.23 -10.55 8.69
C PRO A 37 6.51 -11.86 9.01
N THR A 38 7.26 -12.96 9.10
CA THR A 38 6.73 -14.19 9.71
C THR A 38 6.43 -13.95 11.19
N GLN A 39 5.45 -14.67 11.76
CA GLN A 39 5.07 -14.51 13.17
C GLN A 39 6.23 -14.85 14.13
N VAL A 40 7.13 -15.74 13.71
CA VAL A 40 8.36 -16.04 14.46
C VAL A 40 9.26 -14.82 14.51
N ALA A 41 9.55 -14.20 13.36
CA ALA A 41 10.38 -13.00 13.28
C ALA A 41 9.73 -11.82 14.04
N GLN A 42 8.42 -11.62 13.88
CA GLN A 42 7.69 -10.60 14.63
C GLN A 42 7.72 -10.85 16.15
N GLY A 43 7.56 -12.10 16.58
CA GLY A 43 7.75 -12.47 17.98
C GLY A 43 9.14 -12.13 18.49
N SER A 44 10.18 -12.42 17.70
CA SER A 44 11.56 -12.07 18.03
C SER A 44 11.77 -10.54 18.14
N PHE A 45 11.25 -9.74 17.21
CA PHE A 45 11.38 -8.27 17.26
C PHE A 45 10.71 -7.64 18.48
N PHE A 46 9.59 -8.21 18.93
CA PHE A 46 8.79 -7.68 20.03
C PHE A 46 8.92 -8.48 21.33
N GLY A 47 9.89 -9.39 21.43
CA GLY A 47 10.17 -10.14 22.66
C GLY A 47 8.99 -10.99 23.17
N ILE A 48 8.16 -11.52 22.27
CA ILE A 48 7.01 -12.39 22.57
C ILE A 48 7.11 -13.72 21.81
N SER A 49 6.36 -14.73 22.24
CA SER A 49 6.32 -16.00 21.51
C SER A 49 5.59 -15.87 20.18
N GLN A 50 5.86 -16.78 19.24
CA GLN A 50 5.12 -16.84 17.98
C GLN A 50 3.61 -16.95 18.21
N GLY A 51 3.18 -17.78 19.17
CA GLY A 51 1.77 -17.94 19.52
C GLY A 51 1.15 -16.62 20.02
N GLN A 52 1.86 -15.88 20.87
CA GLN A 52 1.42 -14.56 21.31
C GLN A 52 1.34 -13.56 20.15
N ALA A 53 2.33 -13.57 19.24
CA ALA A 53 2.29 -12.72 18.06
C ALA A 53 1.06 -13.02 17.19
N CYS A 54 0.76 -14.31 16.97
CA CYS A 54 -0.45 -14.75 16.29
C CYS A 54 -1.71 -14.20 16.96
N THR A 55 -1.85 -14.38 18.28
CA THR A 55 -3.00 -13.87 19.05
C THR A 55 -3.15 -12.36 18.91
N TRP A 56 -2.07 -11.60 19.06
CA TRP A 56 -2.11 -10.15 18.96
C TRP A 56 -2.43 -9.65 17.56
N ILE A 57 -1.92 -10.29 16.51
CA ILE A 57 -2.26 -9.95 15.11
C ILE A 57 -3.76 -10.13 14.88
N HIS A 58 -4.33 -11.27 15.28
CA HIS A 58 -5.75 -11.54 15.11
C HIS A 58 -6.64 -10.60 15.94
N TYR A 59 -6.18 -10.23 17.14
CA TYR A 59 -6.92 -9.32 18.02
C TYR A 59 -6.87 -7.86 17.53
N LEU A 60 -5.70 -7.37 17.11
CA LEU A 60 -5.50 -5.96 16.76
C LEU A 60 -5.95 -5.63 15.33
N THR A 61 -5.91 -6.60 14.41
CA THR A 61 -6.36 -6.39 13.01
C THR A 61 -7.79 -5.84 12.89
N PRO A 62 -8.83 -6.45 13.48
CA PRO A 62 -10.19 -5.93 13.37
C PRO A 62 -10.33 -4.55 14.03
N LEU A 63 -9.67 -4.31 15.16
CA LEU A 63 -9.69 -3.02 15.84
C LEU A 63 -9.07 -1.91 14.98
N LEU A 64 -7.93 -2.19 14.35
CA LEU A 64 -7.29 -1.27 13.42
C LEU A 64 -8.18 -0.98 12.22
N ASN A 65 -8.81 -2.00 11.63
CA ASN A 65 -9.73 -1.80 10.50
C ASN A 65 -10.96 -0.96 10.89
N GLN A 66 -11.50 -1.15 12.11
CA GLN A 66 -12.62 -0.32 12.59
C GLN A 66 -12.19 1.15 12.74
N ALA A 67 -11.03 1.41 13.34
CA ALA A 67 -10.49 2.77 13.48
C ALA A 67 -10.24 3.41 12.11
N LEU A 68 -9.60 2.69 11.18
CA LEU A 68 -9.40 3.16 9.81
C LEU A 68 -10.72 3.39 9.06
N GLY A 69 -11.76 2.58 9.34
CA GLY A 69 -13.08 2.75 8.76
C GLY A 69 -13.78 4.02 9.24
N HIS A 70 -13.68 4.32 10.53
CA HIS A 70 -14.16 5.57 11.11
C HIS A 70 -13.48 6.79 10.48
N GLU A 71 -12.16 6.73 10.30
CA GLU A 71 -11.36 7.80 9.68
C GLU A 71 -11.48 7.85 8.14
N GLN A 72 -12.25 6.95 7.53
CA GLN A 72 -12.34 6.78 6.06
C GLN A 72 -10.97 6.52 5.38
N GLN A 73 -10.03 5.92 6.11
CA GLN A 73 -8.65 5.60 5.67
C GLN A 73 -8.43 4.09 5.42
N LEU A 74 -9.51 3.31 5.23
CA LEU A 74 -9.36 1.89 4.91
C LEU A 74 -8.61 1.72 3.58
N PRO A 75 -7.53 0.91 3.55
CA PRO A 75 -6.87 0.62 2.28
C PRO A 75 -7.86 -0.13 1.37
N ALA A 76 -7.97 0.31 0.12
CA ALA A 76 -8.77 -0.37 -0.90
C ALA A 76 -8.22 -1.79 -1.10
N ARG A 77 -8.88 -2.79 -0.48
CA ARG A 77 -8.37 -4.17 -0.40
C ARG A 77 -8.76 -5.07 -1.58
N GLN A 78 -9.68 -4.65 -2.44
CA GLN A 78 -10.15 -5.49 -3.56
C GLN A 78 -10.43 -4.67 -4.82
N PRO A 79 -10.07 -5.17 -6.02
CA PRO A 79 -10.55 -4.63 -7.28
C PRO A 79 -12.08 -4.74 -7.46
N ALA A 80 -12.79 -5.39 -6.54
CA ALA A 80 -14.25 -5.58 -6.58
C ALA A 80 -15.06 -4.28 -6.43
N THR A 81 -14.44 -3.17 -6.02
CA THR A 81 -15.08 -1.85 -6.07
C THR A 81 -15.03 -1.24 -7.47
N VAL A 82 -14.12 -1.70 -8.34
CA VAL A 82 -14.05 -1.21 -9.73
C VAL A 82 -15.32 -1.59 -10.47
N THR A 83 -15.83 -2.82 -10.36
CA THR A 83 -17.05 -3.22 -11.06
C THR A 83 -18.29 -2.47 -10.59
N GLN A 84 -18.43 -2.20 -9.29
CA GLN A 84 -19.55 -1.40 -8.75
C GLN A 84 -19.42 0.09 -9.10
N VAL A 85 -18.21 0.65 -9.06
CA VAL A 85 -17.92 2.03 -9.51
C VAL A 85 -18.15 2.17 -11.02
N LEU A 86 -17.74 1.19 -11.82
CA LEU A 86 -18.02 1.10 -13.25
C LEU A 86 -19.51 0.91 -13.52
N ALA A 87 -20.24 0.14 -12.71
CA ALA A 87 -21.69 -0.04 -12.84
C ALA A 87 -22.48 1.24 -12.52
N THR A 88 -21.94 2.11 -11.67
CA THR A 88 -22.51 3.45 -11.41
C THR A 88 -22.26 4.41 -12.60
N CYS A 89 -21.34 4.04 -13.50
CA CYS A 89 -20.92 4.82 -14.64
C CYS A 89 -20.88 3.95 -15.92
N PRO A 90 -22.02 3.37 -16.37
CA PRO A 90 -22.05 2.34 -17.40
C PRO A 90 -21.52 2.81 -18.77
N ASP A 91 -21.68 4.11 -19.08
CA ASP A 91 -21.17 4.71 -20.32
C ASP A 91 -19.72 5.16 -20.24
N LEU A 92 -19.12 5.13 -19.04
CA LEU A 92 -17.83 5.71 -18.73
C LEU A 92 -16.71 4.69 -18.97
N THR A 93 -16.73 4.04 -20.15
CA THR A 93 -15.68 3.11 -20.53
C THR A 93 -14.51 3.88 -21.14
N PHE A 94 -13.56 4.26 -20.29
CA PHE A 94 -12.31 4.87 -20.75
C PHE A 94 -11.20 3.83 -20.90
N ILE A 95 -10.43 3.96 -21.97
CA ILE A 95 -9.18 3.25 -22.18
C ILE A 95 -8.05 4.22 -21.80
N VAL A 96 -7.28 3.84 -20.78
CA VAL A 96 -6.04 4.54 -20.43
C VAL A 96 -4.90 3.82 -21.14
N ASP A 97 -4.18 4.54 -22.01
CA ASP A 97 -3.03 3.99 -22.74
C ASP A 97 -1.81 4.90 -22.63
N GLY A 98 -0.63 4.28 -22.61
CA GLY A 98 0.65 4.96 -22.63
C GLY A 98 1.20 4.99 -24.06
N THR A 99 1.21 6.16 -24.68
CA THR A 99 1.67 6.30 -26.08
C THR A 99 3.04 6.95 -26.15
N GLU A 100 3.90 6.42 -27.03
CA GLU A 100 5.14 7.09 -27.44
C GLU A 100 4.92 7.81 -28.77
N ARG A 101 4.98 9.14 -28.76
CA ARG A 101 4.82 9.97 -29.96
C ARG A 101 6.19 10.38 -30.51
N PRO A 102 6.48 10.16 -31.80
CA PRO A 102 7.74 10.59 -32.39
C PRO A 102 7.85 12.11 -32.39
N ILE A 103 9.06 12.61 -32.13
CA ILE A 103 9.41 14.02 -32.28
C ILE A 103 10.57 14.17 -33.26
N GLN A 104 10.76 15.38 -33.77
CA GLN A 104 11.96 15.70 -34.52
C GLN A 104 13.20 15.51 -33.64
N ARG A 105 14.26 14.92 -34.21
CA ARG A 105 15.54 14.74 -33.53
C ARG A 105 16.04 16.10 -33.01
N PRO A 106 16.19 16.29 -31.69
CA PRO A 106 16.80 17.50 -31.15
C PRO A 106 18.24 17.64 -31.67
N LYS A 107 18.66 18.88 -31.95
CA LYS A 107 20.04 19.18 -32.39
C LYS A 107 21.03 19.21 -31.23
N ASP A 108 20.55 19.62 -30.06
CA ASP A 108 21.31 19.62 -28.81
C ASP A 108 21.61 18.19 -28.36
N ALA A 109 22.87 17.89 -28.04
CA ALA A 109 23.35 16.53 -27.76
C ALA A 109 22.71 15.91 -26.50
N ASP A 110 22.58 16.71 -25.44
CA ASP A 110 22.01 16.25 -24.17
C ASP A 110 20.52 15.94 -24.31
N ARG A 111 19.79 16.84 -24.99
CA ARG A 111 18.38 16.59 -25.32
C ARG A 111 18.24 15.40 -26.26
N GLN A 112 19.11 15.25 -27.26
CA GLN A 112 19.06 14.12 -28.16
C GLN A 112 19.09 12.79 -27.38
N ARG A 113 20.03 12.64 -26.45
CA ARG A 113 20.13 11.46 -25.59
C ARG A 113 18.89 11.30 -24.71
N LYS A 114 18.37 12.39 -24.13
CA LYS A 114 17.20 12.38 -23.23
C LYS A 114 15.91 11.90 -23.90
N TYR A 115 15.68 12.26 -25.16
CA TYR A 115 14.45 11.92 -25.88
C TYR A 115 14.56 10.62 -26.68
N TYR A 116 15.72 9.98 -26.75
CA TYR A 116 15.89 8.74 -27.52
C TYR A 116 15.20 7.54 -26.85
N SER A 117 14.26 6.90 -27.56
CA SER A 117 13.63 5.66 -27.13
C SER A 117 14.31 4.45 -27.75
N GLY A 118 14.92 3.62 -26.91
CA GLY A 118 15.56 2.37 -27.35
C GLY A 118 14.57 1.37 -27.97
N LYS A 119 13.35 1.30 -27.43
CA LYS A 119 12.29 0.41 -27.92
C LYS A 119 11.82 0.81 -29.32
N LYS A 120 11.59 2.11 -29.56
CA LYS A 120 11.11 2.62 -30.85
C LYS A 120 12.24 2.95 -31.83
N LYS A 121 13.50 2.88 -31.39
CA LYS A 121 14.72 3.26 -32.12
C LYS A 121 14.62 4.66 -32.75
N ARG A 122 14.03 5.61 -32.03
CA ARG A 122 13.83 7.02 -32.46
C ARG A 122 13.58 7.95 -31.28
N HIS A 123 13.59 9.26 -31.52
CA HIS A 123 13.29 10.27 -30.49
C HIS A 123 11.79 10.35 -30.27
N THR A 124 11.34 10.14 -29.04
CA THR A 124 9.92 10.14 -28.67
C THR A 124 9.68 10.93 -27.40
N VAL A 125 8.45 11.42 -27.28
CA VAL A 125 7.85 11.85 -26.02
C VAL A 125 6.77 10.88 -25.63
N LYS A 126 6.47 10.79 -24.34
CA LYS A 126 5.44 9.90 -23.85
C LYS A 126 4.29 10.70 -23.27
N ASN A 127 3.08 10.20 -23.50
CA ASN A 127 1.86 10.76 -22.96
C ASN A 127 0.94 9.61 -22.51
N ILE A 128 0.27 9.81 -21.38
CA ILE A 128 -0.89 8.99 -21.01
C ILE A 128 -2.10 9.60 -21.71
N ILE A 129 -2.84 8.80 -22.48
CA ILE A 129 -4.08 9.21 -23.12
C ILE A 129 -5.25 8.50 -22.45
N VAL A 130 -6.36 9.22 -22.31
CA VAL A 130 -7.64 8.65 -21.91
C VAL A 130 -8.58 8.76 -23.09
N THR A 131 -8.97 7.61 -23.65
CA THR A 131 -9.84 7.53 -24.82
C THR A 131 -11.18 6.96 -24.43
N ASP A 132 -12.25 7.56 -24.94
CA ASP A 132 -13.61 7.02 -24.80
C ASP A 132 -13.81 5.82 -25.73
N LYS A 133 -14.19 4.66 -25.19
CA LYS A 133 -14.28 3.41 -25.96
C LYS A 133 -15.38 3.46 -27.02
N GLY A 134 -16.50 4.12 -26.76
CA GLY A 134 -17.64 4.19 -27.67
C GLY A 134 -17.39 5.11 -28.86
N THR A 135 -16.89 6.32 -28.58
CA THR A 135 -16.67 7.37 -29.58
C THR A 135 -15.27 7.37 -30.19
N ARG A 136 -14.32 6.65 -29.58
CA ARG A 136 -12.88 6.64 -29.92
C ARG A 136 -12.21 8.03 -29.86
N LYS A 137 -12.84 8.99 -29.17
CA LYS A 137 -12.30 10.34 -28.99
C LYS A 137 -11.37 10.39 -27.77
N ILE A 138 -10.29 11.15 -27.89
CA ILE A 138 -9.41 11.48 -26.76
C ILE A 138 -10.17 12.44 -25.84
N LYS A 139 -10.32 12.06 -24.57
CA LYS A 139 -10.99 12.85 -23.53
C LYS A 139 -10.01 13.56 -22.62
N ALA A 140 -8.83 12.97 -22.41
CA ALA A 140 -7.74 13.61 -21.67
C ALA A 140 -6.37 13.22 -22.24
N LEU A 141 -5.42 14.13 -22.10
CA LEU A 141 -4.02 13.96 -22.47
C LEU A 141 -3.16 14.38 -21.26
N GLY A 142 -2.40 13.43 -20.72
CA GLY A 142 -1.45 13.69 -19.65
C GLY A 142 -0.25 14.51 -20.12
N PRO A 143 0.55 15.04 -19.17
CA PRO A 143 1.70 15.88 -19.48
C PRO A 143 2.68 15.17 -20.41
N THR A 144 3.32 15.95 -21.27
CA THR A 144 4.34 15.43 -22.19
C THR A 144 5.64 15.25 -21.41
N CYS A 145 6.03 14.00 -21.22
CA CYS A 145 7.23 13.64 -20.49
C CYS A 145 8.26 12.98 -21.41
N VAL A 146 9.52 13.09 -21.00
CA VAL A 146 10.62 12.41 -21.68
C VAL A 146 10.56 10.92 -21.39
N SER A 147 11.11 10.11 -22.30
CA SER A 147 11.06 8.65 -22.20
C SER A 147 11.57 8.08 -20.87
N SER A 148 12.48 8.80 -20.18
CA SER A 148 13.04 8.44 -18.88
C SER A 148 12.18 8.79 -17.65
N GLN A 149 11.11 9.57 -17.79
CA GLN A 149 10.31 10.10 -16.66
C GLN A 149 8.88 9.56 -16.59
N PHE A 150 8.56 8.49 -17.33
CA PHE A 150 7.16 8.06 -17.56
C PHE A 150 6.48 7.31 -16.41
N LEU A 151 7.20 6.95 -15.35
CA LEU A 151 6.69 6.14 -14.24
C LEU A 151 7.24 6.61 -12.87
N GLY A 152 7.57 7.91 -12.77
CA GLY A 152 7.90 8.56 -11.51
C GLY A 152 6.66 9.18 -10.88
#